data_AF-A0A1N7DX86-F1
#
_entry.id   AF-A0A1N7DX86-F1
#
_cell.length_a   1.000
_cell.length_b   1.000
_cell.length_c   1.000
_cell.angle_alpha   90.00
_cell.angle_beta   90.00
_cell.angle_gamma   90.00
#
_symmetry.space_group_name_H-M   'P 1'
#
loop_
_entity.id
_entity.type
_entity.pdbx_description
1 polymer ?
#
loop_
_entity_poly.entity_id
_entity_poly.type
_entity_poly.pdbx_seq_one_letter_code
_entity_poly.pdbx_strand_id
1 'polypeptide(L)' 'MTDADNEEFQTCANCGTLVNIAEHHPTVVVRYGATANDIERVTLHFCSEDCLDEWTGPFLD' A
#
# COMPACT_ATOMS: atom_id res chain seq x y z
N MET A 1 -27.02 4.76 1.89
CA MET A 1 -25.80 3.97 1.63
C MET A 1 -24.68 4.78 2.24
N THR A 2 -24.27 4.38 3.44
CA THR A 2 -23.35 5.15 4.28
C THR A 2 -21.94 4.95 3.74
N ASP A 3 -21.26 6.06 3.48
CA ASP A 3 -19.88 6.21 2.97
C ASP A 3 -18.79 5.54 3.85
N ALA A 4 -19.18 4.91 4.97
CA ALA A 4 -18.28 4.39 6.00
C ALA A 4 -17.62 3.04 5.66
N ASP A 5 -18.19 2.26 4.74
CA ASP A 5 -17.64 0.95 4.37
C ASP A 5 -16.39 1.09 3.47
N ASN A 6 -16.20 2.25 2.83
CA ASN A 6 -15.07 2.49 1.93
C ASN A 6 -13.80 2.94 2.67
N GLU A 7 -13.91 3.26 3.96
CA GLU A 7 -12.76 3.60 4.82
C GLU A 7 -11.99 2.34 5.25
N GLU A 8 -12.63 1.18 5.22
CA GLU A 8 -12.08 -0.10 5.66
C GLU A 8 -11.40 -0.89 4.53
N PHE A 9 -11.52 -0.46 3.28
CA PHE A 9 -10.86 -1.12 2.15
C PHE A 9 -9.88 -0.18 1.46
N GLN A 10 -8.69 -0.68 1.17
CA GLN A 10 -7.67 -0.02 0.36
C GLN A 10 -7.32 -0.87 -0.84
N THR A 11 -6.84 -0.26 -1.90
CA THR A 11 -6.43 -0.98 -3.11
C THR A 11 -5.00 -1.50 -2.96
N CYS A 12 -4.78 -2.78 -3.27
CA CYS A 12 -3.46 -3.38 -3.32
C CYS A 12 -2.59 -2.63 -4.33
N ALA A 13 -1.44 -2.13 -3.89
CA ALA A 13 -0.55 -1.34 -4.71
C ALA A 13 0.10 -2.14 -5.87
N ASN A 14 0.12 -3.48 -5.77
CA ASN A 14 0.64 -4.36 -6.82
C ASN A 14 -0.43 -4.74 -7.85
N CYS A 15 -1.47 -5.46 -7.41
CA CYS A 15 -2.44 -6.11 -8.31
C CYS A 15 -3.79 -5.40 -8.43
N GLY A 16 -4.03 -4.35 -7.64
CA GLY A 16 -5.30 -3.59 -7.67
C GLY A 16 -6.48 -4.25 -6.95
N THR A 17 -6.28 -5.39 -6.28
CA THR A 17 -7.33 -6.05 -5.47
C THR A 17 -7.69 -5.20 -4.25
N LEU A 18 -8.98 -5.17 -3.87
CA LEU A 18 -9.43 -4.54 -2.62
C LEU A 18 -8.94 -5.35 -1.42
N VAL A 19 -8.34 -4.65 -0.47
CA VAL A 19 -7.72 -5.20 0.74
C VAL A 19 -8.41 -4.59 1.94
N ASN A 20 -8.89 -5.43 2.85
CA ASN A 20 -9.52 -4.97 4.08
C ASN A 20 -8.45 -4.50 5.07
N ILE A 21 -8.34 -3.19 5.33
CA ILE A 21 -7.31 -2.66 6.24
C ILE A 21 -7.61 -2.94 7.72
N ALA A 22 -8.81 -3.43 8.05
CA ALA A 22 -9.12 -3.92 9.40
C ALA A 22 -8.45 -5.29 9.67
N GLU A 23 -8.05 -6.01 8.63
CA GLU A 23 -7.33 -7.28 8.71
C GLU A 23 -5.81 -7.07 8.65
N HIS A 24 -5.04 -8.06 9.11
CA HIS A 24 -3.59 -7.97 9.08
C HIS A 24 -3.06 -8.22 7.66
N HIS A 25 -2.58 -7.16 7.02
CA HIS A 25 -1.99 -7.21 5.68
C HIS A 25 -0.61 -6.54 5.64
N PRO A 26 0.28 -6.98 4.74
CA PRO A 26 1.55 -6.31 4.53
C PRO A 26 1.35 -4.88 4.05
N THR A 27 2.14 -3.96 4.60
CA THR A 27 2.13 -2.54 4.22
C THR A 27 3.55 -2.01 4.12
N VAL A 28 3.75 -1.03 3.22
CA VAL A 28 5.03 -0.34 3.05
C VAL A 28 4.81 1.15 3.11
N VAL A 29 5.60 1.85 3.92
CA VAL A 29 5.58 3.31 3.96
C VAL A 29 6.67 3.84 3.05
N VAL A 30 6.28 4.43 1.92
CA VAL A 30 7.21 5.11 1.01
C VAL A 30 7.24 6.60 1.30
N ARG A 31 8.43 7.19 1.14
CA ARG A 31 8.60 8.64 1.19
C ARG A 31 8.59 9.15 -0.23
N TYR A 32 7.54 9.84 -0.60
CA TYR A 32 7.45 10.55 -1.86
C TYR A 32 7.73 12.02 -1.61
N GLY A 33 8.62 12.62 -2.38
CA GLY A 33 8.91 14.04 -2.25
C GLY A 33 9.43 14.61 -3.55
N ALA A 34 8.73 15.62 -4.07
CA ALA A 34 9.16 16.32 -5.28
C ALA A 34 10.36 17.24 -5.01
N THR A 35 10.54 17.67 -3.76
CA THR A 35 11.66 18.53 -3.34
C THR A 35 12.15 18.15 -1.94
N ALA A 36 13.35 18.60 -1.55
CA ALA A 36 13.95 18.29 -0.24
C ALA A 36 13.13 18.78 0.97
N ASN A 37 12.21 19.74 0.78
CA ASN A 37 11.36 20.29 1.84
C ASN A 37 9.93 19.73 1.82
N ASP A 38 9.58 18.91 0.82
CA ASP A 38 8.24 18.36 0.64
C ASP A 38 8.37 16.83 0.62
N ILE A 39 8.25 16.23 1.81
CA ILE A 39 8.31 14.78 1.99
C ILE A 39 6.95 14.32 2.50
N GLU A 40 6.16 13.78 1.60
CA GLU A 40 4.92 13.08 1.90
C GLU A 40 5.22 11.61 2.21
N ARG A 41 4.54 11.08 3.22
CA ARG A 41 4.61 9.65 3.55
C ARG A 41 3.33 9.00 3.06
N VAL A 42 3.47 8.06 2.12
CA VAL A 42 2.35 7.31 1.57
C VAL A 42 2.46 5.87 2.06
N THR A 43 1.40 5.37 2.69
CA THR A 43 1.30 3.97 3.08
C THR A 43 0.67 3.19 1.94
N LEU A 44 1.42 2.22 1.41
CA LEU A 44 0.96 1.28 0.41
C LEU A 44 0.48 0.00 1.10
N HIS A 45 -0.67 -0.51 0.68
CA HIS A 45 -1.27 -1.73 1.19
C HIS A 45 -1.14 -2.86 0.17
N PHE A 46 -0.93 -4.09 0.64
CA PHE A 46 -0.76 -5.27 -0.21
C PHE A 46 -1.69 -6.39 0.25
N CYS A 47 -2.30 -7.11 -0.69
CA CYS A 47 -3.22 -8.20 -0.35
C CYS A 47 -2.50 -9.44 0.24
N SER A 48 -1.21 -9.63 -0.08
CA SER A 48 -0.40 -10.77 0.34
C SER A 48 1.08 -10.41 0.37
N GLU A 49 1.89 -11.21 1.07
CA GLU A 49 3.35 -11.08 1.08
C GLU A 49 3.93 -11.29 -0.32
N ASP A 50 3.36 -12.19 -1.12
CA ASP A 50 3.74 -12.41 -2.52
C ASP A 50 3.59 -11.14 -3.38
N CYS A 51 2.47 -10.42 -3.23
CA CYS A 51 2.26 -9.14 -3.91
C CYS A 51 3.21 -8.04 -3.42
N LEU A 52 3.63 -8.09 -2.16
CA LEU A 52 4.67 -7.21 -1.64
C LEU A 52 6.03 -7.56 -2.28
N ASP A 53 6.41 -8.84 -2.28
CA ASP A 53 7.67 -9.34 -2.84
C ASP A 53 7.80 -8.97 -4.33
N GLU A 54 6.77 -9.24 -5.13
CA GLU A 54 6.72 -8.86 -6.55
C GLU A 54 6.87 -7.36 -6.76
N TRP A 55 6.20 -6.55 -5.93
CA TRP A 55 6.26 -5.09 -6.02
C TRP A 55 7.63 -4.53 -5.60
N THR A 56 8.22 -5.10 -4.56
CA THR A 56 9.59 -4.75 -4.14
C THR A 56 10.64 -5.30 -5.09
N GLY A 57 10.32 -6.26 -5.96
CA GLY A 57 11.20 -6.82 -6.98
C GLY A 57 12.56 -7.34 -6.47
N PRO A 58 13.41 -7.87 -7.36
CA PRO A 58 14.76 -8.30 -7.00
C PRO A 58 15.73 -7.09 -6.94
N PHE A 59 15.43 -6.05 -6.16
CA PHE A 59 16.41 -4.96 -5.90
C PHE A 59 17.58 -5.40 -4.98
N LEU A 60 17.78 -6.71 -4.81
CA LEU A 60 18.83 -7.35 -3.99
C LEU A 60 19.55 -8.48 -4.75
N ASP A 61 20.01 -8.23 -5.98
CA ASP A 61 21.14 -8.97 -6.58
C ASP A 61 22.28 -8.00 -6.95
#